data_AF-A0A7V4UNJ0-F1
#
_entry.id   AF-A0A7V4UNJ0-F1
#
_cell.length_a   1.000
_cell.length_b   1.000
_cell.length_c   1.000
_cell.angle_alpha   90.00
_cell.angle_beta   90.00
_cell.angle_gamma   90.00
#
_symmetry.space_group_name_H-M   'P 1'
#
loop_
_entity.id
_entity.type
_entity.pdbx_description
1 polymer ?
#
loop_
_entity_poly.entity_id
_entity_poly.type
_entity_poly.pdbx_seq_one_letter_code
_entity_poly.pdbx_strand_id
1 'polypeptide(L)'
;TRRLTYSEAAKELGVTPRTVHNYFHRFLRHGSEGLKDHRKGNHRKITLTEEQAIIACKQERPRRSARLIRDLLGLKVSEEAVRLVLVKHGLNRRVLDS
;
A
#
# COMPACT_ATOMS: atom_id res chain seq x y z
N THR A 1 -25.22 23.13 19.78
CA THR A 1 -25.05 22.05 18.79
C THR A 1 -26.19 21.07 18.94
N ARG A 2 -26.95 20.79 17.88
CA ARG A 2 -28.08 19.84 17.92
C ARG A 2 -27.55 18.42 18.20
N ARG A 3 -28.14 17.72 19.18
CA ARG A 3 -27.86 16.29 19.40
C ARG A 3 -28.90 15.49 18.62
N LEU A 4 -28.42 14.54 17.83
CA LEU A 4 -29.25 13.61 17.06
C LEU A 4 -29.11 12.22 17.66
N THR A 5 -30.20 11.45 17.63
CA THR A 5 -30.14 10.01 17.82
C THR A 5 -29.50 9.35 16.59
N TYR A 6 -29.01 8.12 16.72
CA TYR A 6 -28.44 7.38 15.59
C TYR A 6 -29.45 7.18 14.46
N SER A 7 -30.72 6.99 14.77
CA SER A 7 -31.79 6.81 13.77
C SER A 7 -32.07 8.08 12.97
N GLU A 8 -32.09 9.24 13.64
CA GLU A 8 -32.26 10.53 12.96
C GLU A 8 -31.07 10.85 12.07
N ALA A 9 -29.85 10.67 12.59
CA ALA A 9 -28.63 10.87 11.82
C ALA A 9 -28.54 9.93 10.62
N ALA A 10 -28.96 8.67 10.78
CA ALA A 10 -29.00 7.69 9.70
C ALA A 10 -29.99 8.07 8.59
N LYS A 11 -31.17 8.58 8.97
CA LYS A 11 -32.18 9.07 8.02
C LYS A 11 -31.68 10.28 7.24
N GLU A 12 -31.03 11.22 7.91
CA GLU A 12 -30.45 12.42 7.29
C GLU A 12 -29.32 12.09 6.31
N LEU A 13 -28.48 11.09 6.65
CA LEU A 13 -27.33 10.67 5.85
C LEU A 13 -27.65 9.57 4.81
N GLY A 14 -28.88 9.05 4.77
CA GLY A 14 -29.27 7.98 3.85
C GLY A 14 -28.55 6.65 4.09
N VAL A 15 -28.15 6.37 5.33
CA VAL A 15 -27.42 5.14 5.73
C VAL A 15 -28.17 4.36 6.79
N THR A 16 -27.69 3.17 7.13
CA THR A 16 -28.26 2.41 8.25
C THR A 16 -27.81 2.99 9.61
N PRO A 17 -28.63 2.90 10.68
CA PRO A 17 -28.21 3.26 12.04
C PRO A 17 -26.94 2.52 12.49
N ARG A 18 -26.75 1.28 12.01
CA ARG A 18 -25.54 0.49 12.27
C ARG A 18 -24.29 1.13 11.67
N THR A 19 -24.38 1.76 10.51
CA THR A 19 -23.27 2.50 9.90
C THR A 19 -22.88 3.69 10.78
N VAL A 20 -23.85 4.49 11.21
CA VAL A 20 -23.61 5.64 12.09
C VAL A 20 -22.97 5.20 13.40
N HIS A 21 -23.53 4.17 14.05
CA HIS A 21 -22.98 3.60 15.27
C HIS A 21 -21.52 3.14 15.08
N ASN A 22 -21.23 2.37 14.03
CA ASN A 22 -19.88 1.87 13.77
C ASN A 22 -18.87 3.00 13.55
N TYR A 23 -19.22 4.02 12.75
CA TYR A 23 -18.35 5.17 12.50
C TYR A 23 -18.13 5.99 13.77
N PHE A 24 -19.18 6.24 14.54
CA PHE A 24 -19.10 6.96 15.80
C PHE A 24 -18.19 6.25 16.81
N HIS A 25 -18.37 4.94 16.99
CA HIS A 25 -17.51 4.17 17.90
C HIS A 25 -16.06 4.06 17.42
N ARG A 26 -15.81 3.96 16.11
CA ARG A 26 -14.44 4.02 15.56
C ARG A 26 -13.79 5.37 15.84
N PHE A 27 -14.53 6.45 15.68
CA PHE A 27 -14.05 7.79 16.00
C PHE A 27 -13.76 7.96 17.48
N LEU A 28 -14.65 7.49 18.37
CA LEU A 28 -14.39 7.55 19.81
C LEU A 28 -13.13 6.77 20.22
N ARG A 29 -12.85 5.64 19.56
CA ARG A 29 -11.72 4.78 19.88
C ARG A 29 -10.39 5.26 19.29
N HIS A 30 -10.41 5.80 18.08
CA HIS A 30 -9.20 6.06 17.29
C HIS A 30 -9.12 7.49 16.74
N GLY A 31 -10.04 8.37 17.13
CA GLY A 31 -10.16 9.70 16.57
C GLY A 31 -10.39 9.70 15.06
N SER A 32 -9.82 10.69 14.38
CA SER A 32 -9.86 10.81 12.92
C SER A 32 -9.23 9.61 12.19
N GLU A 33 -8.22 8.94 12.76
CA GLU A 33 -7.60 7.76 12.14
C GLU A 33 -8.56 6.58 12.00
N GLY A 34 -9.53 6.47 12.91
CA GLY A 34 -10.57 5.44 12.87
C GLY A 34 -11.55 5.58 11.70
N LEU A 35 -11.61 6.77 11.10
CA LEU A 35 -12.47 7.09 9.96
C LEU A 35 -11.76 6.98 8.61
N LYS A 36 -10.43 6.83 8.60
CA LYS A 36 -9.68 6.62 7.35
C LYS A 36 -10.02 5.27 6.74
N ASP A 37 -10.01 5.22 5.41
CA ASP A 37 -10.15 3.97 4.67
C ASP A 37 -8.83 3.19 4.73
N HIS A 38 -8.85 2.05 5.43
CA HIS A 38 -7.71 1.15 5.55
C HIS A 38 -7.73 0.01 4.54
N ARG A 39 -8.70 0.00 3.60
CA ARG A 39 -8.74 -1.01 2.54
C ARG A 39 -7.47 -0.90 1.71
N LYS A 40 -6.80 -2.04 1.52
CA LYS A 40 -5.63 -2.17 0.64
C LYS A 40 -6.04 -3.05 -0.55
N GLY A 41 -5.61 -2.67 -1.74
CA GLY A 41 -5.79 -3.51 -2.92
C GLY A 41 -5.06 -4.84 -2.77
N ASN A 42 -5.65 -5.95 -3.24
CA ASN A 42 -5.08 -7.30 -3.11
C ASN A 42 -3.95 -7.61 -4.12
N HIS A 43 -3.28 -6.59 -4.65
CA HIS A 43 -2.39 -6.70 -5.82
C HIS A 43 -0.91 -6.95 -5.47
N ARG A 44 -0.60 -7.48 -4.29
CA ARG A 44 0.80 -7.70 -3.90
C ARG A 44 1.33 -9.01 -4.48
N LYS A 45 1.66 -8.99 -5.78
CA LYS A 45 2.27 -10.13 -6.50
C LYS A 45 3.71 -10.44 -6.05
N ILE A 46 4.35 -9.51 -5.34
CA ILE A 46 5.72 -9.62 -4.83
C ILE A 46 5.65 -9.78 -3.31
N THR A 47 6.19 -10.89 -2.81
CA THR A 47 6.36 -11.17 -1.38
C THR A 47 7.49 -10.32 -0.80
N LEU A 48 7.54 -10.20 0.54
CA LEU A 48 8.62 -9.45 1.20
C LEU A 48 10.01 -10.05 0.94
N THR A 49 10.09 -11.38 0.81
CA THR A 49 11.34 -12.10 0.52
C THR A 49 11.82 -11.84 -0.90
N GLU A 50 10.92 -11.87 -1.89
CA GLU A 50 11.25 -11.50 -3.27
C GLU A 50 11.65 -10.02 -3.39
N GLU A 51 10.96 -9.13 -2.65
CA GLU A 51 11.30 -7.70 -2.59
C GLU A 51 12.74 -7.51 -2.08
N GLN A 52 13.14 -8.23 -1.02
CA GLN A 52 14.51 -8.21 -0.51
C GLN A 52 15.53 -8.78 -1.49
N ALA A 53 15.21 -9.88 -2.17
CA ALA A 53 16.09 -10.47 -3.18
C ALA A 53 16.35 -9.52 -4.35
N ILE A 54 15.32 -8.77 -4.81
CA ILE A 54 15.45 -7.73 -5.84
C ILE A 54 16.44 -6.64 -5.39
N ILE A 55 16.29 -6.16 -4.15
CA ILE A 55 17.15 -5.11 -3.57
C ILE A 55 18.60 -5.61 -3.50
N ALA A 56 18.83 -6.79 -2.93
CA ALA A 56 20.16 -7.38 -2.80
C ALA A 56 20.83 -7.58 -4.18
N CYS A 57 20.09 -8.09 -5.16
CA CYS A 57 20.59 -8.28 -6.52
C CYS A 57 20.99 -6.95 -7.18
N LYS A 58 20.23 -5.88 -6.96
CA LYS A 58 20.57 -4.54 -7.48
C LYS A 58 21.78 -3.93 -6.77
N GLN A 59 21.92 -4.13 -5.46
CA GLN A 59 23.03 -3.61 -4.67
C GLN A 59 24.36 -4.29 -5.01
N GLU A 60 24.35 -5.61 -5.23
CA GLU A 60 25.56 -6.35 -5.65
C GLU A 60 26.11 -5.84 -6.98
N ARG A 61 25.25 -5.47 -7.93
CA ARG A 61 25.65 -4.83 -9.19
C ARG A 61 24.65 -3.74 -9.61
N PRO A 62 24.93 -2.45 -9.30
CA PRO A 62 24.02 -1.33 -9.57
C PRO A 62 23.63 -1.16 -11.05
N ARG A 63 24.45 -1.67 -11.98
CA ARG A 63 24.19 -1.62 -13.42
C ARG A 63 23.12 -2.61 -13.90
N ARG A 64 22.70 -3.59 -13.10
CA ARG A 64 21.69 -4.58 -13.50
C ARG A 64 20.34 -3.91 -13.80
N SER A 65 19.73 -4.28 -14.93
CA SER A 65 18.38 -3.81 -15.30
C SER A 65 17.29 -4.55 -14.54
N ALA A 66 16.08 -3.97 -14.47
CA ALA A 66 14.93 -4.63 -13.84
C ALA A 66 14.60 -5.97 -14.54
N ARG A 67 14.67 -6.01 -15.88
CA ARG A 67 14.54 -7.23 -16.67
C ARG A 67 15.55 -8.30 -16.25
N LEU A 68 16.83 -7.95 -16.18
CA LEU A 68 17.89 -8.90 -15.82
C LEU A 68 17.70 -9.43 -14.40
N ILE A 69 17.32 -8.57 -13.44
CA ILE A 69 17.07 -8.98 -12.05
C ILE A 69 15.89 -9.95 -11.97
N ARG A 70 14.80 -9.67 -12.69
CA ARG A 70 13.66 -10.60 -12.78
C ARG A 70 14.09 -11.97 -13.28
N ASP A 71 14.85 -11.99 -14.38
CA ASP A 71 15.26 -13.23 -15.04
C ASP A 71 16.24 -14.03 -14.17
N LEU A 72 17.17 -13.36 -13.48
CA LEU A 72 18.11 -13.99 -12.52
C LEU A 72 17.41 -14.60 -11.31
N LEU A 73 16.36 -13.94 -10.81
CA LEU A 73 15.61 -14.37 -9.64
C LEU A 73 14.43 -15.31 -10.00
N GLY A 74 14.20 -15.59 -11.29
CA GLY A 74 13.12 -16.46 -11.75
C GLY A 74 11.71 -15.98 -11.38
N LEU A 75 11.52 -14.66 -11.22
CA LEU A 75 10.28 -14.12 -10.67
C LEU A 75 9.14 -14.19 -11.70
N LYS A 76 7.97 -14.70 -11.29
CA LYS A 76 6.75 -14.75 -12.12
C LYS A 76 5.97 -13.43 -12.10
N VAL A 77 6.68 -12.31 -12.16
CA VAL A 77 6.10 -10.94 -12.20
C VAL A 77 6.55 -10.18 -13.43
N SER A 78 5.85 -9.08 -13.75
CA SER A 78 6.27 -8.21 -14.84
C SER A 78 7.58 -7.49 -14.51
N GLU A 79 8.32 -7.08 -15.54
CA GLU A 79 9.50 -6.22 -15.36
C GLU A 79 9.15 -4.93 -14.61
N GLU A 80 7.98 -4.35 -14.90
CA GLU A 80 7.50 -3.14 -14.24
C GLU A 80 7.32 -3.33 -12.73
N ALA A 81 6.89 -4.52 -12.28
CA ALA A 81 6.76 -4.79 -10.85
C ALA A 81 8.13 -4.76 -10.15
N VAL A 82 9.17 -5.29 -10.79
CA VAL A 82 10.56 -5.20 -10.29
C VAL A 82 11.04 -3.75 -10.34
N ARG A 83 10.76 -2.99 -11.41
CA ARG A 83 11.12 -1.57 -11.51
C ARG A 83 10.47 -0.73 -10.40
N LEU A 84 9.19 -0.96 -10.10
CA LEU A 84 8.47 -0.27 -9.03
C LEU A 84 9.09 -0.56 -7.65
N VAL A 85 9.53 -1.80 -7.40
CA VAL A 85 10.32 -2.12 -6.20
C VAL A 85 11.61 -1.29 -6.17
N LEU A 86 12.38 -1.25 -7.26
CA LEU A 86 13.61 -0.46 -7.30
C LEU A 86 13.36 1.04 -7.09
N VAL A 87 12.29 1.60 -7.66
CA VAL A 87 11.90 3.01 -7.47
C VAL A 87 11.52 3.27 -6.01
N LYS A 88 10.71 2.39 -5.41
CA LYS A 88 10.29 2.48 -4.01
C LYS A 88 11.49 2.55 -3.05
N HIS A 89 12.59 1.87 -3.38
CA HIS A 89 13.82 1.83 -2.59
C HIS A 89 14.92 2.79 -3.10
N GLY A 90 14.61 3.66 -4.07
CA GLY A 90 15.56 4.66 -4.58
C GLY A 90 16.69 4.10 -5.46
N LEU A 91 16.65 2.82 -5.84
CA LEU A 91 17.71 2.13 -6.59
C LEU A 91 17.59 2.25 -8.12
N ASN A 92 16.65 3.06 -8.61
CA ASN A 92 16.43 3.26 -10.04
C ASN A 92 17.32 4.37 -10.64
N ARG A 93 17.83 5.31 -9.84
CA ARG A 93 18.77 6.31 -10.33
C ARG A 93 20.10 5.62 -10.66
N ARG A 94 20.58 5.82 -11.89
CA ARG A 94 21.96 5.45 -12.24
C ARG A 94 22.87 6.26 -11.32
N VAL A 95 23.56 5.58 -10.41
CA VAL A 95 24.75 6.17 -9.79
C VAL A 95 25.72 6.35 -10.96
N LEU A 96 25.90 7.60 -11.37
CA LEU A 96 27.03 8.00 -12.19
C LEU A 96 28.23 7.85 -11.26
N ASP A 97 28.94 6.73 -11.36
CA ASP A 97 30.17 6.52 -10.60
C ASP A 97 31.20 7.57 -11.04
N SER A 98 31.71 8.35 -10.08
CA SER A 98 32.96 9.10 -10.18
C SER A 98 34.16 8.18 -10.07
#